data_AF-A0A8G1R4H5-F1
#
_entry.id   AF-A0A8G1R4H5-F1
#
_cell.length_a   1.000
_cell.length_b   1.000
_cell.length_c   1.000
_cell.angle_alpha   90.00
_cell.angle_beta   90.00
_cell.angle_gamma   90.00
#
_symmetry.space_group_name_H-M   'P 1'
#
loop_
_entity.id
_entity.type
_entity.pdbx_description
1 polymer ?
#
loop_
_entity_poly.entity_id
_entity_poly.type
_entity_poly.pdbx_seq_one_letter_code
_entity_poly.pdbx_strand_id
1 'polypeptide(L)'
;MTGPKTIEIRCLRPDEKTVHLKAAVSEQLDVNILTQRGHRKLGEIKLQRNEIPKTVYDSDGVSYTVRDVVQLSIWKKGETKLSRQNFYVSMNDDEARLDTQYDAILGTQCNVGRSSDENALPVAVTQLASQSANDKAAQEKKKREKEEALAKKNQQLREQQKKQASQGR
;
A
#
# COMPACT_ATOMS: atom_id res chain seq x y z
N MET A 1 8.61 -17.37 15.94
CA MET A 1 8.30 -15.95 16.20
C MET A 1 9.31 -15.11 15.47
N THR A 2 8.97 -14.62 14.29
CA THR A 2 9.81 -13.72 13.50
C THR A 2 9.55 -12.31 14.02
N GLY A 3 10.58 -11.65 14.56
CA GLY A 3 10.45 -10.27 15.05
C GLY A 3 10.01 -9.29 13.96
N PRO A 4 9.60 -8.07 14.33
CA PRO A 4 9.12 -7.06 13.38
C PRO A 4 10.17 -6.81 12.28
N LYS A 5 9.74 -6.99 11.03
CA LYS A 5 10.60 -6.83 9.86
C LYS A 5 11.07 -5.39 9.79
N THR A 6 12.37 -5.20 9.96
CA THR A 6 12.99 -3.87 10.00
C THR A 6 13.65 -3.56 8.65
N ILE A 7 13.47 -2.34 8.17
CA ILE A 7 14.15 -1.83 6.97
C ILE A 7 14.73 -0.45 7.23
N GLU A 8 15.70 -0.05 6.41
CA GLU A 8 16.19 1.33 6.37
C GLU A 8 15.52 2.06 5.21
N ILE A 9 14.97 3.24 5.51
CA ILE A 9 14.46 4.18 4.50
C ILE A 9 15.32 5.44 4.49
N ARG A 10 15.53 5.97 3.29
CA ARG A 10 16.23 7.24 3.08
C ARG A 10 15.22 8.29 2.71
N CYS A 11 15.18 9.39 3.45
CA CYS A 11 14.31 10.52 3.20
C CYS A 11 15.11 11.65 2.56
N LEU A 12 14.65 12.16 1.42
CA LEU A 12 15.19 13.39 0.83
C LEU A 12 14.51 14.60 1.46
N ARG A 13 15.29 15.46 2.12
CA ARG A 13 14.80 16.71 2.67
C ARG A 13 14.70 17.80 1.59
N PRO A 14 13.94 18.88 1.82
CA PRO A 14 13.90 20.04 0.93
C PRO A 14 15.26 20.73 0.71
N ASP A 15 16.19 20.61 1.67
CA ASP A 15 17.57 21.10 1.55
C ASP A 15 18.51 20.07 0.88
N GLU A 16 17.94 19.09 0.17
CA GLU A 16 18.63 18.02 -0.57
C GLU A 16 19.49 17.07 0.30
N LYS A 17 19.49 17.24 1.61
CA LYS A 17 20.14 16.32 2.54
C LYS A 17 19.32 15.04 2.66
N THR A 18 20.03 13.91 2.61
CA THR A 18 19.43 12.60 2.82
C THR A 18 19.52 12.21 4.29
N VAL A 19 18.38 11.89 4.90
CA VAL A 19 18.29 11.39 6.29
C VAL A 19 17.93 9.91 6.27
N HIS A 20 18.69 9.11 7.00
CA HIS A 20 18.45 7.67 7.13
C HIS A 20 17.53 7.41 8.32
N LEU A 21 16.39 6.76 8.12
CA LEU A 21 15.42 6.40 9.16
C LEU A 21 15.32 4.87 9.26
N LYS A 22 15.40 4.35 10.48
CA LYS A 22 15.14 2.93 10.76
C LYS A 22 13.64 2.72 10.89
N ALA A 23 13.07 1.88 10.05
CA ALA A 23 11.63 1.67 9.98
C ALA A 23 11.24 0.24 10.33
N ALA A 24 10.22 0.07 11.18
CA ALA A 24 9.52 -1.20 11.33
C ALA A 24 8.47 -1.32 10.22
N VAL A 25 8.28 -2.51 9.67
CA VAL A 25 7.19 -2.80 8.73
C VAL A 25 6.06 -3.49 9.49
N SER A 26 4.86 -2.93 9.41
CA SER A 26 3.65 -3.51 9.97
C SER A 26 2.65 -3.77 8.85
N GLU A 27 2.26 -5.03 8.68
CA GLU A 27 1.18 -5.42 7.76
C GLU A 27 -0.21 -5.18 8.36
N GLN A 28 -0.24 -4.86 9.64
CA GLN A 28 -1.45 -4.69 10.45
C GLN A 28 -1.88 -3.23 10.58
N LEU A 29 -1.07 -2.30 10.08
CA LEU A 29 -1.28 -0.87 10.19
C LEU A 29 -1.58 -0.28 8.82
N ASP A 30 -2.69 0.44 8.69
CA ASP A 30 -3.14 0.99 7.40
C ASP A 30 -2.41 2.27 6.96
N VAL A 31 -1.66 2.89 7.87
CA VAL A 31 -1.00 4.18 7.64
C VAL A 31 0.47 4.09 8.02
N ASN A 32 1.28 5.00 7.48
CA ASN A 32 2.64 5.15 7.96
C ASN A 32 2.66 6.10 9.15
N ILE A 33 3.48 5.78 10.14
CA ILE A 33 3.66 6.59 11.35
C ILE A 33 5.12 7.03 11.41
N LEU A 34 5.33 8.32 11.60
CA LEU A 34 6.62 8.89 11.97
C LEU A 34 6.64 9.02 13.50
N THR A 35 7.61 8.37 14.15
CA THR A 35 7.77 8.46 15.60
C THR A 35 8.33 9.84 15.98
N GLN A 36 8.19 10.26 17.25
CA GLN A 36 8.82 11.48 17.73
C GLN A 36 10.34 11.42 17.61
N ARG A 37 10.94 10.23 17.76
CA ARG A 37 12.35 10.00 17.44
C ARG A 37 12.68 10.31 15.98
N GLY A 38 11.92 9.77 15.03
CA GLY A 38 12.13 10.05 13.60
C GLY A 38 11.91 11.50 13.24
N HIS A 39 10.88 12.13 13.82
CA HIS A 39 10.59 13.55 13.62
C HIS A 39 11.75 14.44 14.09
N ARG A 40 12.29 14.21 15.30
CA ARG A 40 13.48 14.92 15.79
C ARG A 40 14.69 14.75 14.88
N LYS A 41 14.87 13.55 14.31
CA LYS A 41 15.97 13.23 13.39
C LYS A 41 15.83 13.91 12.02
N LEU A 42 14.60 14.11 11.55
CA LEU A 42 14.33 14.90 10.35
C LEU A 42 14.57 16.40 10.58
N GLY A 43 14.52 16.87 11.82
CA GLY A 43 14.72 18.26 12.19
C GLY A 43 13.56 19.15 11.71
N GLU A 44 13.87 20.37 11.29
CA GLU A 44 12.86 21.30 10.76
C GLU A 44 12.29 20.78 9.43
N ILE A 45 11.10 20.19 9.50
CA ILE A 45 10.32 19.74 8.35
C ILE A 45 8.92 20.35 8.39
N LYS A 46 8.38 20.68 7.21
CA LYS A 46 7.02 21.24 7.11
C LYS A 46 6.00 20.16 7.40
N LEU A 47 5.25 20.35 8.48
CA LEU A 47 4.11 19.53 8.85
C LEU A 47 2.82 20.16 8.33
N GLN A 48 1.94 19.35 7.78
CA GLN A 48 0.53 19.69 7.63
C GLN A 48 -0.11 19.50 9.01
N ARG A 49 -0.35 20.64 9.68
CA ARG A 49 -0.96 20.63 11.02
C ARG A 49 -2.43 20.28 10.94
N ASN A 50 -2.85 19.36 11.81
CA ASN A 50 -4.26 19.05 11.99
C ASN A 50 -4.70 19.51 13.38
N GLU A 51 -5.93 20.02 13.48
CA GLU A 51 -6.45 20.56 14.74
C GLU A 51 -6.81 19.45 15.73
N ILE A 52 -7.26 18.30 15.23
CA ILE A 52 -7.82 17.22 16.05
C ILE A 52 -6.90 16.00 15.99
N PRO A 53 -6.39 15.50 17.13
CA PRO A 53 -5.70 14.22 17.20
C PRO A 53 -6.60 13.06 16.76
N LYS A 54 -6.00 12.09 16.09
CA LYS A 54 -6.65 10.85 15.66
C LYS A 54 -5.95 9.67 16.33
N THR A 55 -6.74 8.66 16.73
CA THR A 55 -6.19 7.37 17.16
C THR A 55 -6.25 6.40 15.99
N VAL A 56 -5.12 5.74 15.72
CA VAL A 56 -5.00 4.67 14.74
C VAL A 56 -4.74 3.38 15.50
N TYR A 57 -5.32 2.28 15.05
CA TYR A 57 -5.11 0.97 15.65
C TYR A 57 -4.42 0.06 14.64
N ASP A 58 -3.52 -0.80 15.11
CA ASP A 58 -3.17 -2.00 14.33
C ASP A 58 -4.13 -3.16 14.64
N SER A 59 -4.02 -4.26 13.89
CA SER A 59 -4.89 -5.42 14.07
C SER A 59 -4.71 -6.16 15.39
N ASP A 60 -3.58 -5.95 16.07
CA ASP A 60 -3.31 -6.49 17.41
C ASP A 60 -3.92 -5.59 18.51
N GLY A 61 -4.58 -4.49 18.12
CA GLY A 61 -5.27 -3.57 19.02
C GLY A 61 -4.35 -2.51 19.66
N VAL A 62 -3.10 -2.39 19.21
CA VAL A 62 -2.20 -1.34 19.66
C VAL A 62 -2.67 -0.01 19.09
N SER A 63 -2.80 0.99 19.96
CA SER A 63 -3.26 2.32 19.59
C SER A 63 -2.11 3.31 19.46
N TYR A 64 -2.19 4.14 18.42
CA TYR A 64 -1.25 5.21 18.13
C TYR A 64 -2.03 6.52 18.05
N THR A 65 -1.74 7.46 18.95
CA THR A 65 -2.28 8.82 18.85
C THR A 65 -1.40 9.62 17.91
N VAL A 66 -1.97 10.06 16.79
CA VAL A 66 -1.31 10.88 15.77
C VAL A 66 -2.07 12.19 15.59
N ARG A 67 -1.40 13.24 15.09
CA ARG A 67 -2.08 14.51 14.80
C ARG A 67 -1.70 15.02 13.43
N ASP A 68 -0.46 15.45 13.31
CA ASP A 68 0.02 16.11 12.11
C ASP A 68 0.40 15.09 11.03
N VAL A 69 0.47 15.55 9.79
CA VAL A 69 0.91 14.74 8.65
C VAL A 69 2.13 15.36 8.02
N VAL A 70 3.11 14.55 7.65
CA VAL A 70 4.25 14.96 6.86
C VAL A 70 4.35 14.11 5.62
N GLN A 71 4.63 14.76 4.49
CA GLN A 71 4.81 14.07 3.23
C GLN A 71 6.30 13.95 2.94
N LEU A 72 6.80 12.71 2.96
CA LEU A 72 8.21 12.40 2.79
C LEU A 72 8.45 11.77 1.42
N SER A 73 9.52 12.20 0.76
CA SER A 73 10.06 11.52 -0.40
C SER A 73 11.08 10.50 0.07
N ILE A 74 10.75 9.21 -0.05
CA ILE A 74 11.54 8.11 0.51
C ILE A 74 12.05 7.14 -0.55
N TRP A 75 13.23 6.58 -0.29
CA TRP A 75 13.78 5.38 -0.93
C TRP A 75 13.90 4.26 0.09
N LYS A 76 13.44 3.06 -0.23
CA LYS A 76 13.78 1.88 0.58
C LYS A 76 15.10 1.30 0.10
N LYS A 77 15.88 0.73 1.03
CA LYS A 77 17.12 0.01 0.66
C LYS A 77 16.82 -1.08 -0.38
N GLY A 78 17.46 -0.99 -1.54
CA GLY A 78 17.26 -1.93 -2.67
C GLY A 78 16.25 -1.46 -3.71
N GLU A 79 15.50 -0.40 -3.47
CA GLU A 79 14.64 0.25 -4.46
C GLU A 79 15.41 1.40 -5.14
N THR A 80 15.22 1.55 -6.47
CA THR A 80 15.82 2.64 -7.26
C THR A 80 14.88 3.83 -7.43
N LYS A 81 13.61 3.68 -7.06
CA LYS A 81 12.56 4.68 -7.30
C LYS A 81 12.24 5.46 -6.04
N LEU A 82 12.23 6.79 -6.15
CA LEU A 82 11.71 7.68 -5.12
C LEU A 82 10.19 7.55 -5.05
N SER A 83 9.66 7.36 -3.85
CA SER A 83 8.22 7.34 -3.59
C SER A 83 7.84 8.45 -2.63
N ARG A 84 6.72 9.12 -2.89
CA ARG A 84 6.21 10.17 -2.01
C ARG A 84 5.10 9.59 -1.15
N GLN A 85 5.28 9.61 0.16
CA GLN A 85 4.43 8.90 1.12
C GLN A 85 4.01 9.83 2.25
N ASN A 86 2.78 9.67 2.72
CA ASN A 86 2.28 10.39 3.88
C ASN A 86 2.62 9.62 5.15
N PHE A 87 3.13 10.35 6.15
CA PHE A 87 3.40 9.85 7.48
C PHE A 87 2.61 10.67 8.49
N TYR A 88 1.85 9.98 9.33
CA TYR A 88 1.21 10.59 10.47
C TYR A 88 2.23 10.72 11.60
N VAL A 89 2.34 11.89 12.20
CA VAL A 89 3.28 12.16 13.29
C VAL A 89 2.64 11.69 14.60
N SER A 90 3.31 10.73 15.24
CA SER A 90 2.97 10.26 16.59
C SER A 90 2.98 11.42 17.57
N MET A 91 1.97 11.55 18.43
CA MET A 91 1.91 12.56 19.48
C MET A 91 2.70 12.13 20.71
N ASN A 92 2.57 10.86 21.10
CA ASN A 92 3.24 10.25 22.23
C ASN A 92 3.84 8.94 21.74
N ASP A 93 5.16 8.83 21.79
CA ASP A 93 5.82 7.54 21.71
C ASP A 93 5.76 6.97 23.12
N ASP A 94 4.80 6.10 23.39
CA ASP A 94 4.70 5.42 24.67
C ASP A 94 5.92 4.48 24.79
N GLU A 95 6.98 4.95 25.47
CA GLU A 95 8.30 4.29 25.50
C GLU A 95 8.24 2.87 26.10
N ALA A 96 7.16 2.55 26.82
CA ALA A 96 6.91 1.22 27.37
C ALA A 96 6.34 0.21 26.34
N ARG A 97 5.83 0.66 25.18
CA ARG A 97 5.05 -0.18 24.24
C ARG A 97 5.68 -0.29 22.87
N LEU A 98 6.32 0.78 22.41
CA LEU A 98 7.20 0.74 21.25
C LEU A 98 8.60 0.51 21.76
N ASP A 99 9.13 -0.69 21.55
CA ASP A 99 10.57 -0.94 21.63
C ASP A 99 11.27 0.18 20.81
N THR A 100 11.80 1.21 21.50
CA THR A 100 11.98 2.62 21.07
C THR A 100 13.07 2.82 20.01
N GLN A 101 13.39 1.76 19.29
CA GLN A 101 14.47 1.66 18.34
C GLN A 101 14.12 2.15 16.93
N TYR A 102 12.87 2.50 16.65
CA TYR A 102 12.41 2.86 15.31
C TYR A 102 12.16 4.37 15.15
N ASP A 103 12.60 4.88 14.00
CA ASP A 103 12.35 6.24 13.54
C ASP A 103 10.98 6.33 12.82
N ALA A 104 10.46 5.22 12.27
CA ALA A 104 9.16 5.17 11.60
C ALA A 104 8.53 3.76 11.64
N ILE A 105 7.23 3.70 11.39
CA ILE A 105 6.47 2.47 11.15
C ILE A 105 5.83 2.58 9.77
N LEU A 106 6.10 1.61 8.91
CA LEU A 106 5.54 1.53 7.56
C LEU A 106 4.35 0.61 7.57
N GLY A 107 3.19 1.19 7.32
CA GLY A 107 1.95 0.46 7.14
C GLY A 107 1.79 -0.09 5.73
N THR A 108 0.63 -0.66 5.46
CA THR A 108 0.27 -1.25 4.16
C THR A 108 0.35 -0.24 3.00
N GLN A 109 0.19 1.06 3.26
CA GLN A 109 0.41 2.13 2.27
C GLN A 109 1.80 2.12 1.63
N CYS A 110 2.83 1.70 2.38
CA CYS A 110 4.18 1.57 1.86
C CYS A 110 4.50 0.19 1.27
N ASN A 111 3.63 -0.81 1.44
CA ASN A 111 3.86 -2.18 0.97
C ASN A 111 3.50 -2.40 -0.51
N VAL A 112 2.94 -1.39 -1.20
CA VAL A 112 2.65 -1.47 -2.64
C VAL A 112 3.97 -1.57 -3.42
N GLY A 113 4.37 -2.79 -3.75
CA GLY A 113 5.60 -3.11 -4.49
C GLY A 113 6.36 -4.35 -4.00
N ARG A 114 5.95 -4.99 -2.90
CA ARG A 114 6.63 -6.19 -2.40
C ARG A 114 5.72 -7.41 -2.38
N SER A 115 5.39 -7.92 -3.56
CA SER A 115 5.13 -9.35 -3.77
C SER A 115 6.33 -9.93 -4.51
N SER A 116 7.43 -10.15 -3.80
CA SER A 116 8.50 -11.02 -4.28
C SER A 116 8.29 -12.40 -3.67
N ASP A 117 7.18 -13.04 -4.02
CA ASP A 117 7.15 -14.50 -3.97
C ASP A 117 7.85 -14.95 -5.25
N GLU A 118 8.87 -15.80 -5.14
CA GLU A 118 9.58 -16.37 -6.30
C GLU A 118 8.66 -17.20 -7.22
N ASN A 119 7.38 -17.37 -6.86
CA ASN A 119 6.36 -18.02 -7.67
C ASN A 119 5.12 -17.13 -7.95
N ALA A 120 5.06 -15.88 -7.47
CA ALA A 120 3.93 -15.01 -7.79
C ALA A 120 4.19 -14.23 -9.07
N LEU A 121 3.35 -14.48 -10.07
CA LEU A 121 3.23 -13.63 -11.24
C LEU A 121 3.03 -12.17 -10.76
N PRO A 122 3.78 -11.20 -11.29
CA PRO A 122 3.63 -9.81 -10.90
C PRO A 122 2.21 -9.34 -11.24
N VAL A 123 1.36 -9.22 -10.22
CA VAL A 123 0.04 -8.62 -10.38
C VAL A 123 0.26 -7.12 -10.45
N ALA A 124 0.37 -6.62 -11.69
CA ALA A 124 0.35 -5.19 -11.95
C ALA A 124 -0.96 -4.63 -11.37
N VAL A 125 -0.86 -3.90 -10.27
CA VAL A 125 -1.96 -3.09 -9.75
C VAL A 125 -2.14 -1.94 -10.73
N THR A 126 -3.07 -2.10 -11.67
CA THR A 126 -3.49 -1.02 -12.54
C THR A 126 -4.05 0.08 -11.65
N GLN A 127 -3.25 1.11 -11.39
CA GLN A 127 -3.73 2.33 -10.78
C GLN A 127 -4.88 2.82 -11.68
N LEU A 128 -6.09 2.82 -11.13
CA LEU A 128 -7.26 3.43 -11.75
C LEU A 128 -6.96 4.92 -11.87
N ALA A 129 -6.34 5.30 -12.99
CA ALA A 129 -6.31 6.68 -13.44
C ALA A 129 -7.76 7.14 -13.54
N SER A 130 -8.03 8.32 -12.98
CA SER A 130 -9.31 9.01 -13.06
C SER A 130 -9.79 9.04 -14.51
N GLN A 131 -10.79 8.20 -14.81
CA GLN A 131 -11.28 8.00 -16.17
C GLN A 131 -11.97 9.26 -16.67
N SER A 132 -11.40 9.90 -17.70
CA SER A 132 -12.08 10.89 -18.52
C SER A 132 -13.28 10.26 -19.23
N ALA A 133 -14.37 11.02 -19.39
CA ALA A 133 -15.66 10.56 -19.88
C ALA A 133 -15.62 9.84 -21.26
N ASN A 134 -14.56 10.03 -22.05
CA ASN A 134 -14.39 9.40 -23.36
C ASN A 134 -14.00 7.91 -23.29
N ASP A 135 -13.43 7.43 -22.19
CA ASP A 135 -13.00 6.03 -22.06
C ASP A 135 -14.14 5.07 -21.68
N LYS A 136 -15.27 5.62 -21.18
CA LYS A 136 -16.41 4.83 -20.70
C LYS A 136 -17.13 4.10 -21.84
N ALA A 137 -17.27 4.76 -23.00
CA ALA A 137 -17.95 4.19 -24.17
C ALA A 137 -17.16 3.04 -24.81
N ALA A 138 -15.83 3.16 -24.85
CA ALA A 138 -14.97 2.10 -25.40
C ALA A 138 -14.96 0.85 -24.50
N GLN A 139 -15.02 1.05 -23.18
CA GLN A 139 -15.01 -0.04 -22.21
C GLN A 139 -16.35 -0.80 -22.15
N GLU A 140 -17.49 -0.11 -22.29
CA GLU A 140 -18.80 -0.77 -22.38
C GLU A 140 -18.95 -1.60 -23.65
N LYS A 141 -18.47 -1.10 -24.79
CA LYS A 141 -18.50 -1.87 -26.06
C LYS A 141 -17.66 -3.15 -25.95
N LYS A 142 -16.45 -3.06 -25.38
CA LYS A 142 -15.57 -4.22 -25.17
C LYS A 142 -16.11 -5.21 -24.14
N LYS A 143 -16.87 -4.74 -23.13
CA LYS A 143 -17.53 -5.60 -22.15
C LYS A 143 -18.67 -6.39 -22.78
N ARG A 144 -19.52 -5.75 -23.58
CA ARG A 144 -20.62 -6.41 -24.31
C ARG A 144 -20.11 -7.47 -25.29
N GLU A 145 -19.06 -7.15 -26.04
CA GLU A 145 -18.46 -8.12 -26.99
C GLU A 145 -17.89 -9.35 -26.29
N LYS A 146 -17.30 -9.20 -25.10
CA LYS A 146 -16.79 -10.33 -24.30
C LYS A 146 -17.91 -11.17 -23.69
N GLU A 147 -19.00 -10.56 -23.22
CA GLU A 147 -20.17 -11.26 -22.69
C GLU A 147 -20.88 -12.06 -23.80
N GLU A 148 -21.06 -11.50 -24.99
CA GLU A 148 -21.66 -12.22 -26.13
C GLU A 148 -20.79 -13.39 -26.60
N ALA A 149 -19.46 -13.21 -26.65
CA ALA A 149 -18.55 -14.29 -27.01
C ALA A 149 -18.59 -15.45 -25.99
N LEU A 150 -18.70 -15.13 -24.69
CA LEU A 150 -18.80 -16.13 -23.64
C LEU A 150 -20.16 -16.85 -23.68
N ALA A 151 -21.24 -16.14 -23.95
CA ALA A 151 -22.58 -16.71 -24.10
C ALA A 151 -22.64 -17.71 -25.28
N LYS A 152 -22.09 -17.34 -26.44
CA LYS A 152 -22.00 -18.24 -27.61
C LYS A 152 -21.17 -19.49 -27.32
N LYS A 153 -20.03 -19.34 -26.63
CA LYS A 153 -19.18 -20.48 -26.25
C LYS A 153 -19.89 -21.43 -25.29
N ASN A 154 -20.64 -20.91 -24.32
CA ASN A 154 -21.43 -21.73 -23.38
C ASN A 154 -22.60 -22.45 -24.07
N GLN A 155 -23.24 -21.82 -25.06
CA GLN A 155 -24.32 -22.45 -25.82
C GLN A 155 -23.79 -23.62 -26.66
N GLN A 156 -22.65 -23.45 -27.33
CA GLN A 156 -22.00 -24.54 -28.09
C GLN A 156 -21.56 -25.70 -27.19
N LEU A 157 -21.04 -25.42 -25.99
CA LEU A 157 -20.70 -26.45 -25.00
C LEU A 157 -21.93 -27.25 -24.56
N ARG A 158 -23.07 -26.58 -24.32
CA ARG A 158 -24.32 -27.27 -23.95
C ARG A 158 -24.87 -28.14 -25.08
N GLU A 159 -24.76 -27.69 -26.33
CA GLU A 159 -25.17 -28.48 -27.49
C GLU A 159 -24.25 -29.68 -27.74
N GLN A 160 -22.94 -29.55 -27.55
CA GLN A 160 -22.01 -30.68 -27.62
C GLN A 160 -22.27 -31.71 -26.51
N GLN A 161 -22.52 -31.28 -25.28
CA GLN A 161 -22.86 -32.19 -24.18
C GLN A 161 -24.17 -32.93 -24.43
N LYS A 162 -25.19 -32.27 -25.00
CA LYS A 162 -26.44 -32.95 -25.40
C LYS A 162 -26.22 -33.99 -26.50
N LYS A 163 -25.37 -33.69 -27.50
CA LYS A 163 -25.05 -34.65 -28.56
C LYS A 163 -24.27 -35.87 -28.04
N GLN A 164 -23.32 -35.66 -27.13
CA GLN A 164 -22.59 -36.77 -26.48
C GLN A 164 -23.49 -37.62 -25.58
N ALA A 165 -24.44 -37.01 -24.86
CA ALA A 165 -25.42 -37.75 -24.05
C ALA A 165 -26.43 -38.56 -24.88
N SER A 166 -26.68 -38.18 -26.14
CA SER A 166 -27.59 -38.90 -27.05
C SER A 166 -26.95 -40.05 -27.84
N GLN A 167 -25.62 -40.17 -27.87
CA GLN A 167 -24.90 -41.25 -28.57
C GLN A 167 -24.38 -42.36 -27.65
N GLY A 168 -24.69 -42.29 -26.35
CA GLY A 168 -24.32 -43.29 -25.34
C GLY A 168 -25.48 -44.14 -24.84
N ARG A 169 -26.41 -44.53 -25.71
CA ARG A 169 -27.48 -45.49 -25.41
C ARG A 169 -27.65 -46.48 -26.54
#